data_AF-A0A929G7G1-F1
#
_entry.id   AF-A0A929G7G1-F1
#
_cell.length_a   1.000
_cell.length_b   1.000
_cell.length_c   1.000
_cell.angle_alpha   90.00
_cell.angle_beta   90.00
_cell.angle_gamma   90.00
#
_symmetry.space_group_name_H-M   'P 1'
#
loop_
_entity.id
_entity.type
_entity.pdbx_description
1 polymer ?
#
loop_
_entity_poly.entity_id
_entity_poly.type
_entity_poly.pdbx_seq_one_letter_code
_entity_poly.pdbx_strand_id
1 'polypeptide(L)'
;QMAADALGLPLERIRLVTTDTYLSPESGSASASRLTLLGGNAVIGAAEAALVRWRNKERPAVATYTYRAPPTTDYDPETGRCVPNFTYSPIAQALEVEVDTETGELTVPRIVTVVDVGRAVNPKLIQGQVEGSVVQGLGYAVLEDFLTERGRTLTPNLSTYLLPTAVDVPEEAETLILECPEPIGPWGVRGLGEAPLLGIAPALASAIRSATGVWFDSLPLTPPTVLEGLLGAGE
;
A
#
# COMPACT_ATOMS: atom_id res chain seq x y z
N GLN A 1 -7.46 -17.84 -6.28
CA GLN A 1 -8.65 -17.05 -6.65
C GLN A 1 -8.59 -16.71 -8.12
N MET A 2 -7.72 -15.79 -8.56
CA MET A 2 -7.55 -15.44 -9.98
C MET A 2 -7.43 -16.63 -10.95
N ALA A 3 -6.55 -17.61 -10.68
CA ALA A 3 -6.42 -18.79 -11.54
C ALA A 3 -7.66 -19.70 -11.54
N ALA A 4 -8.38 -19.75 -10.42
CA ALA A 4 -9.63 -20.50 -10.30
C ALA A 4 -10.69 -19.87 -11.21
N ASP A 5 -10.86 -18.55 -11.09
CA ASP A 5 -11.79 -17.76 -11.90
C ASP A 5 -11.44 -17.83 -13.39
N ALA A 6 -10.16 -17.68 -13.75
CA ALA A 6 -9.70 -17.74 -15.14
C ALA A 6 -9.96 -19.11 -15.80
N LEU A 7 -9.87 -20.20 -15.03
CA LEU A 7 -10.07 -21.56 -15.52
C LEU A 7 -11.53 -22.05 -15.37
N GLY A 8 -12.39 -21.29 -14.67
CA GLY A 8 -13.72 -21.76 -14.29
C GLY A 8 -13.69 -23.01 -13.40
N LEU A 9 -12.63 -23.16 -12.60
CA LEU A 9 -12.44 -24.28 -11.68
C LEU A 9 -12.65 -23.82 -10.25
N PRO A 10 -13.10 -24.69 -9.35
CA PRO A 10 -13.18 -24.31 -7.96
C PRO A 10 -11.79 -24.21 -7.33
N LEU A 11 -11.66 -23.37 -6.30
CA LEU A 11 -10.37 -22.99 -5.71
C LEU A 11 -9.56 -24.21 -5.21
N GLU A 12 -10.23 -25.26 -4.72
CA GLU A 12 -9.60 -26.48 -4.21
C GLU A 12 -8.93 -27.34 -5.29
N ARG A 13 -9.21 -27.07 -6.58
CA ARG A 13 -8.48 -27.66 -7.72
C ARG A 13 -7.23 -26.86 -8.10
N ILE A 14 -6.99 -25.71 -7.48
CA ILE A 14 -5.84 -24.86 -7.79
C ILE A 14 -4.74 -25.09 -6.75
N ARG A 15 -3.56 -25.50 -7.22
CA ARG A 15 -2.34 -25.53 -6.43
C ARG A 15 -1.42 -24.41 -6.88
N LEU A 16 -1.11 -23.50 -5.97
CA LEU A 16 -0.13 -22.44 -6.21
C LEU A 16 1.27 -22.98 -5.91
N VAL A 17 2.21 -22.75 -6.83
CA VAL A 17 3.64 -22.96 -6.60
C VAL A 17 4.27 -21.57 -6.54
N THR A 18 4.90 -21.25 -5.41
CA THR A 18 5.55 -19.95 -5.17
C THR A 18 7.05 -20.13 -4.94
N THR A 19 7.85 -19.12 -5.26
CA THR A 19 9.24 -18.98 -4.81
C THR A 19 10.16 -20.12 -5.28
N ASP A 20 10.02 -20.54 -6.54
CA ASP A 20 10.86 -21.56 -7.17
C ASP A 20 11.32 -21.08 -8.56
N THR A 21 12.60 -20.73 -8.69
CA THR A 21 13.21 -20.24 -9.94
C THR A 21 13.51 -21.36 -10.95
N TYR A 22 13.44 -22.63 -10.53
CA TYR A 22 13.54 -23.77 -11.45
C TYR A 22 12.21 -23.98 -12.18
N LEU A 23 11.08 -23.79 -11.49
CA LEU A 23 9.74 -24.01 -12.05
C LEU A 23 9.06 -22.75 -12.57
N SER A 24 9.39 -21.58 -12.04
CA SER A 24 8.68 -20.32 -12.32
C SER A 24 9.50 -19.42 -13.24
N PRO A 25 8.90 -18.85 -14.29
CA PRO A 25 9.57 -17.86 -15.11
C PRO A 25 9.86 -16.58 -14.31
N GLU A 26 10.88 -15.83 -14.74
CA GLU A 26 11.23 -14.53 -14.18
C GLU A 26 10.02 -13.59 -14.20
N SER A 27 9.73 -12.96 -13.06
CA SER A 27 8.54 -12.11 -12.85
C SER A 27 8.89 -10.69 -12.38
N GLY A 28 10.19 -10.40 -12.21
CA GLY A 28 10.68 -9.19 -11.59
C GLY A 28 10.48 -9.20 -10.06
N SER A 29 10.72 -8.05 -9.43
CA SER A 29 10.59 -7.91 -7.99
C SER A 29 9.12 -7.84 -7.53
N ALA A 30 8.89 -8.33 -6.31
CA ALA A 30 7.64 -8.16 -5.57
C ALA A 30 7.57 -6.76 -4.94
N SER A 31 7.40 -5.71 -5.76
CA SER A 31 7.39 -4.31 -5.33
C SER A 31 6.47 -3.44 -6.20
N ALA A 32 6.39 -2.13 -5.90
CA ALA A 32 5.64 -1.13 -6.66
C ALA A 32 4.13 -1.44 -6.78
N SER A 33 3.59 -2.16 -5.79
CA SER A 33 2.17 -2.56 -5.72
C SER A 33 1.63 -3.25 -6.99
N ARG A 34 2.52 -3.80 -7.84
CA ARG A 34 2.19 -4.18 -9.22
C ARG A 34 1.78 -5.64 -9.39
N LEU A 35 2.13 -6.50 -8.43
CA LEU A 35 2.05 -7.96 -8.61
C LEU A 35 0.64 -8.45 -8.92
N THR A 36 -0.37 -7.91 -8.25
CA THR A 36 -1.77 -8.32 -8.48
C THR A 36 -2.21 -8.02 -9.92
N LEU A 37 -1.82 -6.86 -10.46
CA LEU A 37 -2.15 -6.46 -11.83
C LEU A 37 -1.36 -7.28 -12.86
N LEU A 38 -0.02 -7.34 -12.72
CA LEU A 38 0.83 -8.02 -13.70
C LEU A 38 0.64 -9.54 -13.64
N GLY A 39 0.66 -10.10 -12.44
CA GLY A 39 0.48 -11.52 -12.20
C GLY A 39 -0.92 -11.98 -12.57
N GLY A 40 -1.96 -11.20 -12.28
CA GLY A 40 -3.31 -11.52 -12.69
C GLY A 40 -3.50 -11.55 -14.21
N ASN A 41 -2.96 -10.57 -14.94
CA ASN A 41 -2.99 -10.59 -16.40
C ASN A 41 -2.17 -11.75 -16.98
N ALA A 42 -1.02 -12.07 -16.36
CA ALA A 42 -0.23 -13.23 -16.76
C ALA A 42 -1.00 -14.56 -16.56
N VAL A 43 -1.73 -14.68 -15.45
CA VAL A 43 -2.59 -15.82 -15.14
C VAL A 43 -3.73 -15.96 -16.15
N ILE A 44 -4.39 -14.86 -16.55
CA ILE A 44 -5.43 -14.88 -17.59
C ILE A 44 -4.87 -15.44 -18.90
N GLY A 45 -3.78 -14.86 -19.40
CA GLY A 45 -3.19 -15.30 -20.67
C GLY A 45 -2.69 -16.75 -20.64
N ALA A 46 -2.13 -17.20 -19.51
CA ALA A 46 -1.71 -18.60 -19.34
C ALA A 46 -2.92 -19.56 -19.30
N ALA A 47 -3.99 -19.18 -18.59
CA ALA A 47 -5.22 -19.96 -18.52
C ALA A 47 -5.89 -20.09 -19.89
N GLU A 48 -6.01 -19.00 -20.64
CA GLU A 48 -6.57 -19.01 -22.00
C GLU A 48 -5.79 -19.95 -22.93
N ALA A 49 -4.46 -19.83 -22.93
CA ALA A 49 -3.59 -20.69 -23.73
C ALA A 49 -3.69 -22.17 -23.32
N ALA A 50 -3.78 -22.46 -22.01
CA ALA A 50 -3.98 -23.82 -21.51
C ALA A 50 -5.35 -24.39 -21.92
N LEU A 51 -6.42 -23.58 -21.86
CA LEU A 51 -7.77 -23.99 -22.25
C LEU A 51 -7.86 -24.29 -23.76
N VAL A 52 -7.14 -23.57 -24.61
CA VAL A 52 -7.04 -23.88 -26.06
C VAL A 52 -6.42 -25.26 -26.28
N ARG A 53 -5.26 -25.53 -25.67
CA ARG A 53 -4.60 -26.85 -25.72
C ARG A 53 -5.51 -27.96 -25.17
N TRP A 54 -6.21 -27.66 -24.08
CA TRP A 54 -7.18 -28.58 -23.49
C TRP A 54 -8.29 -28.95 -24.49
N ARG A 55 -8.89 -27.97 -25.17
CA ARG A 55 -9.94 -28.20 -26.20
C ARG A 55 -9.41 -29.00 -27.39
N ASN A 56 -8.14 -28.81 -27.76
CA ASN A 56 -7.45 -29.54 -28.82
C ASN A 56 -7.02 -30.97 -28.44
N LYS A 57 -7.38 -31.45 -27.24
CA LYS A 57 -6.98 -32.78 -26.72
C LYS A 57 -5.47 -32.93 -26.49
N GLU A 58 -4.70 -31.84 -26.43
CA GLU A 58 -3.30 -31.87 -26.01
C GLU A 58 -3.23 -32.08 -24.49
N ARG A 59 -2.52 -33.13 -24.03
CA ARG A 59 -2.44 -33.53 -22.62
C ARG A 59 -0.98 -33.87 -22.24
N PRO A 60 -0.44 -33.34 -21.13
CA PRO A 60 -1.03 -32.32 -20.26
C PRO A 60 -1.12 -30.95 -20.96
N ALA A 61 -2.21 -30.22 -20.73
CA ALA A 61 -2.42 -28.88 -21.29
C ALA A 61 -1.64 -27.85 -20.47
N VAL A 62 -0.34 -27.72 -20.74
CA VAL A 62 0.56 -26.76 -20.07
C VAL A 62 0.73 -25.54 -20.96
N ALA A 63 0.66 -24.34 -20.37
CA ALA A 63 0.96 -23.10 -21.07
C ALA A 63 1.67 -22.11 -20.15
N THR A 64 2.52 -21.29 -20.77
CA THR A 64 3.22 -20.17 -20.12
C THR A 64 2.85 -18.90 -20.87
N TYR A 65 2.64 -17.82 -20.12
CA TYR A 65 2.32 -16.53 -20.70
C TYR A 65 3.03 -15.42 -19.92
N THR A 66 3.50 -14.40 -20.65
CA THR A 66 4.15 -13.23 -20.08
C THR A 66 3.34 -12.01 -20.44
N TYR A 67 2.74 -11.37 -19.44
CA TYR A 67 2.13 -10.07 -19.61
C TYR A 67 3.21 -8.98 -19.60
N ARG A 68 3.16 -8.07 -20.58
CA ARG A 68 3.99 -6.87 -20.62
C ARG A 68 3.08 -5.67 -20.43
N ALA A 69 3.34 -4.89 -19.37
CA ALA A 69 2.61 -3.66 -19.12
C ALA A 69 2.80 -2.65 -20.27
N PRO A 70 1.89 -1.68 -20.42
CA PRO A 70 2.07 -0.57 -21.35
C PRO A 70 3.41 0.13 -21.13
N PRO A 71 4.08 0.58 -22.21
CA PRO A 71 5.35 1.30 -22.07
C PRO A 71 5.14 2.61 -21.34
N THR A 72 6.03 2.90 -20.40
CA THR A 72 6.17 4.21 -19.75
C THR A 72 7.26 5.01 -20.46
N THR A 73 7.32 6.32 -20.19
CA THR A 73 8.37 7.19 -20.72
C THR A 73 9.17 7.81 -19.60
N ASP A 74 10.45 8.04 -19.85
CA ASP A 74 11.28 8.87 -19.00
C ASP A 74 10.82 10.33 -19.03
N TYR A 75 11.34 11.11 -18.08
CA TYR A 75 11.16 12.56 -18.01
C TYR A 75 11.90 13.26 -19.15
N ASP A 76 11.19 14.06 -19.94
CA ASP A 76 11.81 15.00 -20.88
C ASP A 76 12.59 16.08 -20.11
N PRO A 77 13.93 16.19 -20.26
CA PRO A 77 14.75 17.09 -19.44
C PRO A 77 14.47 18.58 -19.65
N GLU A 78 13.86 18.98 -20.78
CA GLU A 78 13.53 20.38 -21.08
C GLU A 78 12.09 20.72 -20.69
N THR A 79 11.14 19.84 -21.02
CA THR A 79 9.70 20.15 -20.87
C THR A 79 9.04 19.50 -19.65
N GLY A 80 9.68 18.47 -19.10
CA GLY A 80 9.17 17.64 -18.01
C GLY A 80 7.99 16.74 -18.31
N ARG A 81 7.59 16.64 -19.57
CA ARG A 81 6.54 15.72 -19.99
C ARG A 81 7.01 14.28 -19.85
N CYS A 82 6.16 13.43 -19.27
CA CYS A 82 6.37 11.99 -19.21
C CYS A 82 5.05 11.24 -18.99
N VAL A 83 5.08 9.93 -19.19
CA VAL A 83 4.07 8.96 -18.77
C VAL A 83 4.79 7.96 -17.84
N PRO A 84 4.98 8.30 -16.56
CA PRO A 84 5.85 7.51 -15.68
C PRO A 84 5.16 6.26 -15.14
N ASN A 85 3.82 6.26 -15.09
CA ASN A 85 3.02 5.15 -14.59
C ASN A 85 1.88 4.84 -15.57
N PHE A 86 1.51 3.57 -15.67
CA PHE A 86 0.41 3.10 -16.53
C PHE A 86 -0.93 2.98 -15.79
N THR A 87 -0.93 3.11 -14.47
CA THR A 87 -2.12 3.12 -13.60
C THR A 87 -1.82 3.93 -12.33
N TYR A 88 -2.85 4.43 -11.68
CA TYR A 88 -2.77 5.22 -10.45
C TYR A 88 -3.82 4.75 -9.46
N SER A 89 -3.45 4.61 -8.19
CA SER A 89 -4.33 4.17 -7.11
C SER A 89 -4.74 5.34 -6.24
N PRO A 90 -5.90 5.97 -6.50
CA PRO A 90 -6.36 7.08 -5.68
C PRO A 90 -6.83 6.58 -4.32
N ILE A 91 -6.51 7.37 -3.31
CA ILE A 91 -6.91 7.16 -1.91
C ILE A 91 -7.41 8.48 -1.32
N ALA A 92 -8.24 8.38 -0.29
CA ALA A 92 -8.59 9.52 0.55
C ALA A 92 -8.61 9.08 2.01
N GLN A 93 -8.02 9.88 2.90
CA GLN A 93 -7.92 9.58 4.31
C GLN A 93 -8.34 10.78 5.15
N ALA A 94 -9.07 10.51 6.22
CA ALA A 94 -9.46 11.49 7.22
C ALA A 94 -9.14 10.93 8.61
N LEU A 95 -8.44 11.73 9.42
CA LEU A 95 -8.04 11.37 10.77
C LEU A 95 -8.70 12.33 11.76
N GLU A 96 -9.21 11.77 12.85
CA GLU A 96 -9.54 12.49 14.06
C GLU A 96 -8.34 12.40 15.02
N VAL A 97 -8.01 13.51 15.67
CA VAL A 97 -6.87 13.59 16.58
C VAL A 97 -7.25 14.32 17.85
N GLU A 98 -6.67 13.89 18.97
CA GLU A 98 -6.68 14.66 20.21
C GLU A 98 -5.24 15.01 20.58
N VAL A 99 -5.02 16.27 20.97
CA VAL A 99 -3.71 16.79 21.34
C VAL A 99 -3.80 17.35 22.75
N ASP A 100 -3.00 16.82 23.66
CA ASP A 100 -2.78 17.45 24.96
C ASP A 100 -1.80 18.62 24.79
N THR A 101 -2.29 19.83 24.98
CA THR A 101 -1.50 21.05 24.77
C THR A 101 -0.46 21.31 25.86
N GLU A 102 -0.55 20.63 27.01
CA GLU A 102 0.40 20.77 28.12
C GLU A 102 1.57 19.77 28.00
N THR A 103 1.35 18.62 27.35
CA THR A 103 2.35 17.54 27.24
C THR A 103 2.83 17.29 25.81
N GLY A 104 2.06 17.69 24.80
CA GLY A 104 2.26 17.35 23.40
C GLY A 104 1.85 15.92 23.04
N GLU A 105 1.27 15.15 23.97
CA GLU A 105 0.75 13.82 23.68
C GLU A 105 -0.37 13.88 22.64
N LEU A 106 -0.37 12.90 21.74
CA LEU A 106 -1.26 12.80 20.60
C LEU A 106 -1.93 11.42 20.59
N THR A 107 -3.25 11.40 20.43
CA THR A 107 -4.00 10.18 20.14
C THR A 107 -4.76 10.31 18.82
N VAL A 108 -5.06 9.16 18.20
CA VAL A 108 -5.83 9.07 16.96
C VAL A 108 -7.05 8.17 17.22
N PRO A 109 -8.17 8.73 17.73
CA PRO A 109 -9.34 7.92 18.06
C PRO A 109 -9.92 7.22 16.84
N ARG A 110 -9.97 7.94 15.71
CA ARG A 110 -10.61 7.46 14.49
C ARG A 110 -9.82 7.79 13.24
N ILE A 111 -9.81 6.83 12.31
CA ILE A 111 -9.35 7.01 10.94
C ILE A 111 -10.33 6.39 9.96
N VAL A 112 -10.59 7.10 8.86
CA VAL A 112 -11.36 6.59 7.72
C VAL A 112 -10.43 6.58 6.51
N THR A 113 -10.26 5.41 5.89
CA THR A 113 -9.46 5.23 4.69
C THR A 113 -10.31 4.72 3.53
N VAL A 114 -10.43 5.53 2.49
CA VAL A 114 -11.08 5.19 1.22
C VAL A 114 -10.01 4.79 0.21
N VAL A 115 -10.17 3.62 -0.40
CA VAL A 115 -9.22 3.08 -1.39
C VAL A 115 -9.95 2.62 -2.64
N ASP A 116 -9.51 3.09 -3.81
CA ASP A 116 -9.97 2.55 -5.09
C ASP A 116 -9.07 1.41 -5.54
N VAL A 117 -9.59 0.19 -5.44
CA VAL A 117 -8.88 -1.05 -5.76
C VAL A 117 -9.20 -1.58 -7.15
N GLY A 118 -10.00 -0.84 -7.92
CA GLY A 118 -10.54 -1.30 -9.19
C GLY A 118 -11.59 -2.39 -9.00
N ARG A 119 -11.16 -3.63 -8.83
CA ARG A 119 -12.01 -4.76 -8.44
C ARG A 119 -11.37 -5.48 -7.27
N ALA A 120 -12.16 -5.71 -6.23
CA ALA A 120 -11.72 -6.41 -5.03
C ALA A 120 -11.65 -7.92 -5.28
N VAL A 121 -10.43 -8.45 -5.33
CA VAL A 121 -10.21 -9.91 -5.42
C VAL A 121 -10.49 -10.57 -4.09
N ASN A 122 -10.08 -9.94 -3.00
CA ASN A 122 -10.33 -10.41 -1.65
C ASN A 122 -10.48 -9.20 -0.72
N PRO A 123 -11.73 -8.79 -0.41
CA PRO A 123 -11.99 -7.64 0.46
C PRO A 123 -11.30 -7.72 1.82
N LYS A 124 -11.19 -8.93 2.41
CA LYS A 124 -10.53 -9.12 3.72
C LYS A 124 -9.03 -8.89 3.67
N LEU A 125 -8.36 -9.34 2.61
CA LEU A 125 -6.92 -9.09 2.44
C LEU A 125 -6.64 -7.62 2.12
N ILE A 126 -7.54 -6.98 1.38
CA ILE A 126 -7.47 -5.54 1.11
C ILE A 126 -7.59 -4.77 2.43
N GLN A 127 -8.60 -5.07 3.23
CA GLN A 127 -8.80 -4.47 4.55
C GLN A 127 -7.55 -4.63 5.43
N GLY A 128 -7.01 -5.84 5.58
CA GLY A 128 -5.81 -6.06 6.38
C GLY A 128 -4.56 -5.32 5.84
N GLN A 129 -4.46 -5.12 4.53
CA GLN A 129 -3.40 -4.30 3.94
C GLN A 129 -3.57 -2.81 4.26
N VAL A 130 -4.79 -2.30 4.20
CA VAL A 130 -5.10 -0.92 4.57
C VAL A 130 -4.80 -0.69 6.06
N GLU A 131 -5.29 -1.56 6.94
CA GLU A 131 -5.05 -1.48 8.39
C GLU A 131 -3.54 -1.54 8.72
N GLY A 132 -2.80 -2.46 8.09
CA GLY A 132 -1.35 -2.53 8.27
C GLY A 132 -0.62 -1.26 7.79
N SER A 133 -1.05 -0.69 6.67
CA SER A 133 -0.50 0.56 6.13
C SER A 133 -0.83 1.76 7.01
N VAL A 134 -2.02 1.80 7.61
CA VAL A 134 -2.42 2.83 8.58
C VAL A 134 -1.48 2.79 9.78
N VAL A 135 -1.31 1.63 10.40
CA VAL A 135 -0.45 1.48 11.58
C VAL A 135 1.00 1.83 11.24
N GLN A 136 1.51 1.36 10.10
CA GLN A 136 2.87 1.69 9.65
C GLN A 136 3.04 3.19 9.36
N GLY A 137 2.04 3.83 8.73
CA GLY A 137 2.06 5.27 8.48
C GLY A 137 1.99 6.11 9.75
N LEU A 138 1.25 5.65 10.77
CA LEU A 138 1.22 6.28 12.08
C LEU A 138 2.57 6.13 12.79
N GLY A 139 3.17 4.94 12.77
CA GLY A 139 4.53 4.71 13.27
C GLY A 139 5.53 5.66 12.67
N TYR A 140 5.58 5.74 11.33
CA TYR A 140 6.38 6.71 10.60
C TYR A 140 6.14 8.17 11.02
N ALA A 141 4.88 8.53 11.26
CA ALA A 141 4.53 9.91 11.56
C ALA A 141 4.80 10.33 13.01
N VAL A 142 4.77 9.42 13.99
CA VAL A 142 4.77 9.79 15.43
C VAL A 142 5.81 9.07 16.30
N LEU A 143 6.36 7.94 15.86
CA LEU A 143 7.22 7.08 16.70
C LEU A 143 8.60 6.80 16.10
N GLU A 144 8.65 6.52 14.80
CA GLU A 144 9.81 5.96 14.13
C GLU A 144 10.89 7.02 13.86
N ASP A 145 11.90 7.09 14.74
CA ASP A 145 13.04 8.01 14.61
C ASP A 145 14.37 7.26 14.36
N PHE A 146 14.83 7.29 13.11
CA PHE A 146 16.08 6.64 12.71
C PHE A 146 17.27 7.59 12.87
N LEU A 147 17.88 7.56 14.05
CA LEU A 147 19.00 8.44 14.40
C LEU A 147 20.35 7.87 13.96
N THR A 148 21.17 8.74 13.39
CA THR A 148 22.56 8.42 13.02
C THR A 148 23.53 9.49 13.48
N GLU A 149 24.73 9.07 13.89
CA GLU A 149 25.82 9.98 14.21
C GLU A 149 27.14 9.43 13.65
N ARG A 150 27.86 10.25 12.86
CA ARG A 150 29.17 9.92 12.28
C ARG A 150 29.19 8.54 11.60
N GLY A 151 28.12 8.22 10.86
CA GLY A 151 27.98 6.96 10.12
C GLY A 151 27.60 5.74 10.98
N ARG A 152 27.25 5.95 12.26
CA ARG A 152 26.75 4.90 13.15
C ARG A 152 25.27 5.10 13.44
N THR A 153 24.48 4.04 13.33
CA THR A 153 23.09 4.04 13.79
C THR A 153 23.03 4.09 15.30
N LEU A 154 22.28 5.05 15.85
CA LEU A 154 22.05 5.23 17.28
C LEU A 154 20.82 4.46 17.78
N THR A 155 19.85 4.21 16.89
CA THR A 155 18.62 3.46 17.18
C THR A 155 18.56 2.09 16.49
N PRO A 156 19.54 1.17 16.69
CA PRO A 156 19.59 -0.10 15.94
C PRO A 156 18.68 -1.21 16.49
N ASN A 157 18.01 -1.00 17.62
CA ASN A 157 17.24 -2.03 18.32
C ASN A 157 15.78 -1.60 18.47
N LEU A 158 14.85 -2.55 18.62
CA LEU A 158 13.42 -2.25 18.83
C LEU A 158 13.12 -1.52 20.15
N SER A 159 14.07 -1.51 21.09
CA SER A 159 13.96 -0.72 22.32
C SER A 159 14.36 0.76 22.14
N THR A 160 14.98 1.10 21.01
CA THR A 160 15.46 2.45 20.69
C THR A 160 14.87 3.02 19.40
N TYR A 161 14.45 2.16 18.47
CA TYR A 161 13.60 2.49 17.33
C TYR A 161 12.21 1.93 17.60
N LEU A 162 11.29 2.79 18.00
CA LEU A 162 9.97 2.39 18.44
C LEU A 162 9.07 2.12 17.24
N LEU A 163 8.47 0.94 17.23
CA LEU A 163 7.39 0.59 16.31
C LEU A 163 6.05 0.65 17.05
N PRO A 164 4.94 0.94 16.35
CA PRO A 164 3.61 0.81 16.92
C PRO A 164 3.37 -0.57 17.52
N THR A 165 2.76 -0.59 18.70
CA THR A 165 2.27 -1.78 19.39
C THR A 165 0.75 -1.87 19.25
N ALA A 166 0.15 -2.92 19.81
CA ALA A 166 -1.29 -3.12 19.75
C ALA A 166 -2.12 -2.02 20.45
N VAL A 167 -1.52 -1.26 21.38
CA VAL A 167 -2.19 -0.15 22.08
C VAL A 167 -2.06 1.19 21.35
N ASP A 168 -1.20 1.26 20.33
CA ASP A 168 -1.00 2.47 19.51
C ASP A 168 -1.90 2.48 18.26
N VAL A 169 -2.66 1.41 18.04
CA VAL A 169 -3.59 1.28 16.92
C VAL A 169 -4.83 2.15 17.20
N PRO A 170 -5.36 2.89 16.21
CA PRO A 170 -6.60 3.65 16.36
C PRO A 170 -7.76 2.79 16.87
N GLU A 171 -8.60 3.35 17.74
CA GLU A 171 -9.77 2.65 18.28
C GLU A 171 -10.75 2.29 17.15
N GLU A 172 -10.96 3.23 16.22
CA GLU A 172 -11.82 3.06 15.05
C GLU A 172 -11.04 3.24 13.75
N ALA A 173 -10.70 2.13 13.08
CA ALA A 173 -10.08 2.12 11.76
C ALA A 173 -11.06 1.61 10.69
N GLU A 174 -11.67 2.54 9.94
CA GLU A 174 -12.66 2.23 8.90
C GLU A 174 -12.01 2.14 7.51
N THR A 175 -12.21 1.02 6.81
CA THR A 175 -11.77 0.84 5.43
C THR A 175 -12.96 0.83 4.47
N LEU A 176 -13.01 1.81 3.57
CA LEU A 176 -14.02 1.92 2.52
C LEU A 176 -13.40 1.50 1.17
N ILE A 177 -13.84 0.35 0.65
CA ILE A 177 -13.36 -0.19 -0.62
C ILE A 177 -14.24 0.35 -1.75
N LEU A 178 -13.63 1.14 -2.64
CA LEU A 178 -14.23 1.57 -3.90
C LEU A 178 -13.79 0.66 -5.03
N GLU A 179 -14.74 0.28 -5.89
CA GLU A 179 -14.50 -0.56 -7.06
C GLU A 179 -14.76 0.22 -8.35
N CYS A 180 -13.74 0.93 -8.85
CA CYS A 180 -13.76 1.60 -10.15
C CYS A 180 -12.84 0.85 -11.13
N PRO A 181 -13.36 -0.09 -11.96
CA PRO A 181 -12.54 -1.03 -12.72
C PRO A 181 -11.40 -0.38 -13.51
N GLU A 182 -10.18 -0.86 -13.28
CA GLU A 182 -8.97 -0.44 -13.99
C GLU A 182 -8.96 -1.03 -15.41
N PRO A 183 -8.98 -0.23 -16.49
CA PRO A 183 -9.13 -0.74 -17.87
C PRO A 183 -8.07 -1.77 -18.30
N ILE A 184 -6.84 -1.63 -17.81
CA ILE A 184 -5.73 -2.57 -18.11
C ILE A 184 -5.56 -3.66 -17.05
N GLY A 185 -6.36 -3.61 -15.99
CA GLY A 185 -6.31 -4.53 -14.86
C GLY A 185 -6.98 -5.86 -15.18
N PRO A 186 -6.45 -6.99 -14.68
CA PRO A 186 -7.11 -8.28 -14.86
C PRO A 186 -8.46 -8.24 -14.13
N TRP A 187 -9.56 -8.46 -14.86
CA TRP A 187 -10.92 -8.27 -14.34
C TRP A 187 -11.23 -6.86 -13.79
N GLY A 188 -10.44 -5.84 -14.12
CA GLY A 188 -10.57 -4.50 -13.57
C GLY A 188 -9.78 -4.25 -12.28
N VAL A 189 -8.90 -5.16 -11.86
CA VAL A 189 -8.13 -5.04 -10.60
C VAL A 189 -7.01 -4.00 -10.69
N ARG A 190 -6.81 -3.24 -9.62
CA ARG A 190 -5.68 -2.30 -9.46
C ARG A 190 -4.72 -2.75 -8.34
N GLY A 191 -3.49 -2.24 -8.38
CA GLY A 191 -2.54 -2.32 -7.26
C GLY A 191 -2.97 -1.44 -6.08
N LEU A 192 -2.64 -1.85 -4.85
CA LEU A 192 -2.98 -1.10 -3.64
C LEU A 192 -1.82 -0.92 -2.65
N GLY A 193 -0.99 -1.96 -2.48
CA GLY A 193 -0.14 -2.17 -1.29
C GLY A 193 0.45 -0.95 -0.61
N GLU A 194 1.13 -0.06 -1.34
CA GLU A 194 1.84 1.08 -0.76
C GLU A 194 0.97 2.32 -0.57
N ALA A 195 -0.13 2.46 -1.33
CA ALA A 195 -0.88 3.71 -1.42
C ALA A 195 -1.45 4.18 -0.08
N PRO A 196 -2.11 3.33 0.75
CA PRO A 196 -2.74 3.77 2.00
C PRO A 196 -1.77 4.29 3.05
N LEU A 197 -0.47 3.96 2.95
CA LEU A 197 0.54 4.47 3.88
C LEU A 197 0.83 5.96 3.64
N LEU A 198 0.81 6.39 2.38
CA LEU A 198 1.30 7.71 1.95
C LEU A 198 0.45 8.87 2.48
N GLY A 199 -0.86 8.66 2.68
CA GLY A 199 -1.76 9.72 3.11
C GLY A 199 -1.80 9.96 4.62
N ILE A 200 -1.21 9.07 5.43
CA ILE A 200 -1.30 9.13 6.90
C ILE A 200 -0.61 10.38 7.46
N ALA A 201 0.68 10.55 7.19
CA ALA A 201 1.45 11.68 7.70
C ALA A 201 0.86 13.05 7.32
N PRO A 202 0.51 13.35 6.05
CA PRO A 202 -0.09 14.63 5.71
C PRO A 202 -1.49 14.82 6.31
N ALA A 203 -2.30 13.76 6.40
CA ALA A 203 -3.62 13.86 7.01
C ALA A 203 -3.52 14.10 8.53
N LEU A 204 -2.54 13.49 9.20
CA LEU A 204 -2.25 13.73 10.61
C LEU A 204 -1.80 15.18 10.86
N ALA A 205 -0.82 15.69 10.11
CA ALA A 205 -0.36 17.07 10.23
C ALA A 205 -1.50 18.08 9.97
N SER A 206 -2.37 17.80 8.99
CA SER A 206 -3.56 18.60 8.72
C SER A 206 -4.57 18.56 9.87
N ALA A 207 -4.80 17.39 10.48
CA ALA A 207 -5.73 17.22 11.59
C ALA A 207 -5.23 17.95 12.85
N ILE A 208 -3.93 17.84 13.16
CA ILE A 208 -3.30 18.56 14.27
C ILE A 208 -3.44 20.07 14.07
N ARG A 209 -3.16 20.60 12.88
CA ARG A 209 -3.41 22.02 12.59
C ARG A 209 -4.86 22.42 12.79
N SER A 210 -5.80 21.57 12.39
CA SER A 210 -7.22 21.85 12.61
C SER A 210 -7.57 21.90 14.10
N ALA A 211 -6.92 21.09 14.94
CA ALA A 211 -7.14 21.03 16.38
C ALA A 211 -6.43 22.16 17.15
N THR A 212 -5.22 22.52 16.76
CA THR A 212 -4.32 23.40 17.55
C THR A 212 -4.03 24.74 16.89
N GLY A 213 -4.29 24.88 15.58
CA GLY A 213 -3.89 26.02 14.77
C GLY A 213 -2.44 26.00 14.28
N VAL A 214 -1.61 25.06 14.78
CA VAL A 214 -0.17 24.99 14.48
C VAL A 214 0.10 24.04 13.32
N TRP A 215 0.96 24.44 12.40
CA TRP A 215 1.40 23.60 11.28
C TRP A 215 2.77 23.01 11.56
N PHE A 216 2.87 21.68 11.44
CA PHE A 216 4.13 20.96 11.54
C PHE A 216 4.60 20.49 10.16
N ASP A 217 5.87 20.70 9.85
CA ASP A 217 6.50 20.37 8.56
C ASP A 217 7.69 19.41 8.70
N SER A 218 7.92 18.87 9.90
CA SER A 218 8.90 17.85 10.18
C SER A 218 8.28 16.67 10.93
N LEU A 219 8.84 15.48 10.70
CA LEU A 219 8.47 14.22 11.33
C LEU A 219 9.72 13.63 12.00
N PRO A 220 9.55 12.79 13.04
CA PRO A 220 8.28 12.38 13.65
C PRO A 220 7.70 13.44 14.60
N LEU A 221 6.36 13.47 14.71
CA LEU A 221 5.60 14.30 15.65
C LEU A 221 5.57 13.65 17.04
N THR A 222 6.74 13.53 17.65
CA THR A 222 6.86 13.04 19.03
C THR A 222 6.27 14.05 20.03
N PRO A 223 5.86 13.65 21.24
CA PRO A 223 5.31 14.59 22.21
C PRO A 223 6.21 15.81 22.49
N PRO A 224 7.55 15.67 22.65
CA PRO A 224 8.44 16.84 22.76
C PRO A 224 8.39 17.77 21.55
N THR A 225 8.38 17.21 20.32
CA THR A 225 8.30 17.99 19.07
C THR A 225 6.98 18.75 18.97
N VAL A 226 5.87 18.10 19.31
CA VAL A 226 4.54 18.71 19.30
C VAL A 226 4.48 19.82 20.34
N LEU A 227 4.91 19.56 21.58
CA LEU A 227 4.91 20.55 22.66
C LEU A 227 5.76 21.77 22.32
N GLU A 228 6.96 21.58 21.78
CA GLU A 228 7.84 22.67 21.34
C GLU A 228 7.15 23.53 20.27
N GLY A 229 6.51 22.91 19.28
CA GLY A 229 5.78 23.64 18.24
C GLY A 229 4.57 24.41 18.78
N LEU A 230 3.85 23.86 19.76
CA LEU A 230 2.73 24.55 20.41
C LEU A 230 3.19 25.77 21.22
N LEU A 231 4.29 25.64 21.97
CA LEU A 231 4.84 26.74 22.76
C LEU A 231 5.41 27.85 21.88
N GLY A 232 6.11 27.49 20.80
CA GLY A 232 6.68 28.46 19.85
C GLY A 232 5.65 29.23 19.03
N ALA A 233 4.43 28.70 18.88
CA ALA A 233 3.33 29.39 18.20
C ALA A 233 2.64 30.47 19.06
N GLY A 234 2.92 30.51 20.37
CA GLY A 234 2.40 31.50 21.30
C GLY A 234 3.24 32.80 21.41
N GLU A 235 4.39 32.87 20.73
CA GLU A 235 5.25 34.06 20.60
C GLU A 235 4.99 34.83 19.30
#